data_AF-A0A1C5NPU7-F1
#
_entry.id   AF-A0A1C5NPU7-F1
#
_cell.length_a   1.000
_cell.length_b   1.000
_cell.length_c   1.000
_cell.angle_alpha   90.00
_cell.angle_beta   90.00
_cell.angle_gamma   90.00
#
_symmetry.space_group_name_H-M   'P 1'
#
loop_
_entity.id
_entity.type
_entity.pdbx_description
1 polymer ?
#
loop_
_entity_poly.entity_id
_entity_poly.type
_entity_poly.pdbx_seq_one_letter_code
_entity_poly.pdbx_strand_id
1 'polypeptide(L)'
;MWLSQLFIENPINFEKRCRSRIITGILFALLGAAALGMAFISKSHVFVLYLEPGYREYIPGFYGGTGVGLMAAGIITVMRNMRYLKDPELRKARKIYETDERNRLLGLRCWAYTGYTVMILLYIGILVSGFISLTVSRTLMAVIACYGVILVIFRRMLQKAM
;
A
#
# COMPACT_ATOMS: atom_id res chain seq x y z
N MET A 1 -17.72 -11.12 -0.68
CA MET A 1 -17.14 -12.41 -0.23
C MET A 1 -15.75 -12.72 -0.81
N TRP A 2 -14.98 -11.73 -1.30
CA TRP A 2 -13.57 -11.91 -1.72
C TRP A 2 -12.56 -11.59 -0.60
N LEU A 3 -12.90 -10.61 0.25
CA LEU A 3 -12.09 -10.21 1.41
C LEU A 3 -12.08 -11.26 2.54
N SER A 4 -13.20 -11.95 2.78
CA SER A 4 -13.23 -13.08 3.71
C SER A 4 -12.28 -14.20 3.27
N GLN A 5 -12.12 -14.41 1.97
CA GLN A 5 -11.16 -15.40 1.46
C GLN A 5 -9.69 -15.00 1.67
N LEU A 6 -9.37 -13.69 1.71
CA LEU A 6 -8.00 -13.21 1.95
C LEU A 6 -7.53 -13.35 3.41
N PHE A 7 -8.47 -13.31 4.36
CA PHE A 7 -8.19 -13.29 5.80
C PHE A 7 -8.66 -14.53 6.58
N ILE A 8 -9.66 -15.27 6.08
CA ILE A 8 -10.40 -16.31 6.82
C ILE A 8 -10.32 -17.69 6.12
N GLU A 9 -9.63 -17.83 4.98
CA GLU A 9 -9.49 -19.15 4.31
C GLU A 9 -8.81 -20.18 5.20
N ASN A 10 -9.58 -21.19 5.63
CA ASN A 10 -9.11 -22.38 6.28
C ASN A 10 -9.68 -23.61 5.54
N PRO A 11 -8.85 -24.50 4.96
CA PRO A 11 -7.38 -24.47 4.97
C PRO A 11 -6.79 -23.41 4.03
N ILE A 12 -5.67 -22.81 4.42
CA ILE A 12 -4.95 -21.78 3.63
C ILE A 12 -4.45 -22.40 2.32
N ASN A 13 -5.02 -21.96 1.19
CA ASN A 13 -4.50 -22.30 -0.14
C ASN A 13 -3.29 -21.41 -0.47
N PHE A 14 -2.09 -21.89 -0.14
CA PHE A 14 -0.84 -21.16 -0.32
C PHE A 14 -0.60 -20.73 -1.77
N GLU A 15 -0.97 -21.56 -2.74
CA GLU A 15 -0.78 -21.23 -4.15
C GLU A 15 -1.66 -20.05 -4.57
N LYS A 16 -2.94 -20.05 -4.18
CA LYS A 16 -3.87 -18.95 -4.42
C LYS A 16 -3.37 -17.64 -3.81
N ARG A 17 -2.81 -17.71 -2.60
CA ARG A 17 -2.22 -16.54 -1.92
C ARG A 17 -0.98 -16.02 -2.63
N CYS A 18 -0.08 -16.89 -3.09
CA CYS A 18 1.07 -16.49 -3.89
C CYS A 18 0.65 -15.86 -5.23
N ARG A 19 -0.35 -16.41 -5.92
CA ARG A 19 -0.90 -15.81 -7.15
C ARG A 19 -1.50 -14.43 -6.88
N SER A 20 -2.27 -14.28 -5.80
CA SER A 20 -2.80 -12.97 -5.39
C SER A 20 -1.68 -11.97 -5.11
N ARG A 21 -0.59 -12.38 -4.44
CA ARG A 21 0.58 -11.52 -4.20
C ARG A 21 1.32 -11.14 -5.47
N ILE A 22 1.38 -12.04 -6.46
CA ILE A 22 1.93 -11.74 -7.79
C ILE A 22 1.07 -10.68 -8.47
N ILE A 23 -0.27 -10.82 -8.44
CA ILE A 23 -1.19 -9.82 -9.00
C ILE A 23 -1.00 -8.47 -8.31
N THR A 24 -0.92 -8.42 -6.98
CA THR A 24 -0.66 -7.16 -6.26
C THR A 24 0.71 -6.58 -6.61
N GLY A 25 1.73 -7.42 -6.82
CA GLY A 25 3.06 -6.97 -7.25
C GLY A 25 3.03 -6.38 -8.67
N ILE A 26 2.29 -6.97 -9.59
CA ILE A 26 2.07 -6.44 -10.94
C ILE A 26 1.32 -5.10 -10.86
N LEU A 27 0.27 -4.99 -10.05
CA LEU A 27 -0.45 -3.74 -9.85
C LEU A 27 0.45 -2.62 -9.31
N PHE A 28 1.32 -2.92 -8.34
CA PHE A 28 2.33 -1.97 -7.86
C PHE A 28 3.36 -1.60 -8.94
N ALA A 29 3.77 -2.55 -9.77
CA ALA A 29 4.66 -2.28 -10.88
C ALA A 29 4.01 -1.36 -11.93
N LEU A 30 2.72 -1.57 -12.23
CA LEU A 30 1.95 -0.72 -13.15
C LEU A 30 1.75 0.69 -12.57
N LEU A 31 1.46 0.80 -11.28
CA LEU A 31 1.37 2.10 -10.61
C LEU A 31 2.73 2.83 -10.61
N GLY A 32 3.83 2.11 -10.39
CA GLY A 32 5.18 2.65 -10.51
C GLY A 32 5.50 3.12 -11.93
N ALA A 33 5.14 2.34 -12.95
CA ALA A 33 5.30 2.71 -14.35
C ALA A 33 4.43 3.92 -14.73
N ALA A 34 3.21 4.02 -14.21
CA ALA A 34 2.35 5.19 -14.40
C ALA A 34 2.97 6.44 -13.78
N ALA A 35 3.52 6.35 -12.56
CA ALA A 35 4.24 7.45 -11.93
C ALA A 35 5.48 7.87 -12.75
N LEU A 36 6.25 6.92 -13.29
CA LEU A 36 7.36 7.23 -14.21
C LEU A 36 6.89 7.92 -15.50
N GLY A 37 5.76 7.48 -16.06
CA GLY A 37 5.12 8.14 -17.20
C GLY A 37 4.75 9.59 -16.88
N MET A 38 4.16 9.83 -15.69
CA MET A 38 3.86 11.18 -15.21
C MET A 38 5.12 12.03 -15.01
N ALA A 39 6.23 11.46 -14.54
CA ALA A 39 7.51 12.16 -14.45
C ALA A 39 8.00 12.63 -15.84
N PHE A 40 7.89 11.78 -16.86
CA PHE A 40 8.28 12.12 -18.23
C PHE A 40 7.37 13.19 -18.84
N ILE A 41 6.05 13.08 -18.64
CA ILE A 41 5.07 14.07 -19.12
C ILE A 41 5.26 15.42 -18.44
N SER A 42 5.52 15.42 -17.12
CA SER A 42 5.78 16.66 -16.37
C SER A 42 7.03 17.40 -16.85
N LYS A 43 8.00 16.67 -17.43
CA LYS A 43 9.20 17.22 -18.05
C LYS A 43 8.93 17.76 -19.47
N SER A 44 7.96 17.22 -20.21
CA SER A 44 7.73 17.54 -21.63
C SER A 44 6.81 18.74 -21.91
N HIS A 45 6.63 19.66 -20.95
CA HIS A 45 5.82 20.90 -21.08
C HIS A 45 4.31 20.73 -21.30
N VAL A 46 3.79 19.49 -21.32
CA VAL A 46 2.37 19.25 -21.58
C VAL A 46 1.62 19.16 -20.25
N PHE A 47 0.92 20.24 -19.91
CA PHE A 47 -0.25 20.25 -19.02
C PHE A 47 0.02 19.95 -17.53
N VAL A 48 0.51 20.94 -16.76
CA VAL A 48 0.38 20.90 -15.30
C VAL A 48 -0.10 22.26 -14.79
N LEU A 49 -1.14 22.29 -13.96
CA LEU A 49 -1.53 23.47 -13.20
C LEU A 49 -0.41 23.78 -12.20
N TYR A 50 0.42 24.78 -12.51
CA TYR A 50 1.53 25.19 -11.64
C TYR A 50 0.98 26.16 -10.58
N LEU A 51 0.73 25.67 -9.36
CA LEU A 51 0.26 26.52 -8.25
C LEU A 51 1.41 27.12 -7.41
N GLU A 52 2.65 26.63 -7.52
CA GLU A 52 3.75 27.05 -6.63
C GLU A 52 5.11 27.15 -7.36
N PRO A 53 5.94 28.18 -7.07
CA PRO A 53 7.29 28.29 -7.63
C PRO A 53 8.17 27.10 -7.18
N GLY A 54 9.00 26.57 -8.09
CA GLY A 54 9.85 25.39 -7.83
C GLY A 54 9.18 24.03 -8.11
N TYR A 55 7.86 24.01 -8.37
CA TYR A 55 7.11 22.77 -8.67
C TYR A 55 7.71 21.96 -9.85
N ARG A 56 8.24 22.65 -10.87
CA ARG A 56 8.84 22.02 -12.07
C ARG A 56 10.09 21.19 -11.77
N GLU A 57 10.86 21.56 -10.76
CA GLU A 57 12.09 20.87 -10.39
C GLU A 57 11.80 19.70 -9.45
N TYR A 58 10.85 19.88 -8.54
CA TYR A 58 10.50 18.88 -7.54
C TYR A 58 9.72 17.69 -8.10
N ILE A 59 8.69 17.95 -8.91
CA ILE A 59 7.67 16.95 -9.28
C ILE A 59 8.20 15.81 -10.17
N PRO A 60 9.04 16.05 -11.18
CA PRO A 60 9.69 14.97 -11.91
C PRO A 60 10.54 14.09 -11.00
N GLY A 61 11.24 14.68 -10.02
CA GLY A 61 12.03 13.95 -9.04
C GLY A 61 11.17 13.11 -8.09
N PHE A 62 10.06 13.67 -7.61
CA PHE A 62 9.10 12.97 -6.75
C PHE A 62 8.47 11.76 -7.48
N TYR A 63 7.90 11.97 -8.68
CA TYR A 63 7.30 10.89 -9.45
C TYR A 63 8.33 9.89 -9.98
N GLY A 64 9.53 10.36 -10.32
CA GLY A 64 10.67 9.52 -10.69
C GLY A 64 11.06 8.58 -9.54
N GLY A 65 11.35 9.13 -8.37
CA GLY A 65 11.79 8.37 -7.20
C GLY A 65 10.72 7.41 -6.68
N THR A 66 9.49 7.91 -6.48
CA THR A 66 8.37 7.07 -6.02
C THR A 66 7.98 6.01 -7.06
N GLY A 67 8.02 6.36 -8.34
CA GLY A 67 7.76 5.45 -9.45
C GLY A 67 8.75 4.29 -9.52
N VAL A 68 10.06 4.58 -9.48
CA VAL A 68 11.10 3.53 -9.41
C VAL A 68 10.92 2.68 -8.16
N GLY A 69 10.67 3.29 -7.00
CA GLY A 69 10.49 2.57 -5.73
C GLY A 69 9.31 1.60 -5.77
N LEU A 70 8.15 2.05 -6.23
CA LEU A 70 6.96 1.20 -6.38
C LEU A 70 7.17 0.10 -7.42
N MET A 71 7.83 0.44 -8.53
CA MET A 71 8.12 -0.53 -9.59
C MET A 71 9.07 -1.63 -9.12
N ALA A 72 10.16 -1.26 -8.44
CA ALA A 72 11.10 -2.21 -7.86
C ALA A 72 10.43 -3.09 -6.79
N ALA A 73 9.65 -2.51 -5.88
CA ALA A 73 8.92 -3.27 -4.86
C ALA A 73 7.92 -4.26 -5.48
N GLY A 74 7.21 -3.85 -6.53
CA GLY A 74 6.32 -4.71 -7.31
C GLY A 74 7.05 -5.89 -7.95
N ILE A 75 8.14 -5.62 -8.68
CA ILE A 75 8.96 -6.63 -9.35
C ILE A 75 9.56 -7.63 -8.34
N ILE A 76 10.16 -7.15 -7.25
CA ILE A 76 10.73 -8.00 -6.20
C ILE A 76 9.65 -8.91 -5.61
N THR A 77 8.44 -8.37 -5.38
CA THR A 77 7.31 -9.15 -4.88
C THR A 77 6.91 -10.25 -5.86
N VAL A 78 6.83 -9.95 -7.15
CA VAL A 78 6.52 -10.93 -8.20
C VAL A 78 7.59 -12.03 -8.24
N MET A 79 8.86 -11.65 -8.34
CA MET A 79 9.98 -12.59 -8.40
C MET A 79 10.02 -13.52 -7.19
N ARG A 80 9.84 -12.98 -5.97
CA ARG A 80 9.87 -13.77 -4.74
C ARG A 80 8.74 -14.78 -4.67
N ASN A 81 7.52 -14.38 -5.02
CA ASN A 81 6.37 -15.28 -5.00
C ASN A 81 6.43 -16.32 -6.13
N MET A 82 6.96 -15.97 -7.31
CA MET A 82 7.26 -16.95 -8.35
C MET A 82 8.28 -17.99 -7.88
N ARG A 83 9.33 -17.58 -7.16
CA ARG A 83 10.33 -18.50 -6.60
C ARG A 83 9.71 -19.47 -5.60
N TYR A 84 8.82 -18.99 -4.72
CA TYR A 84 8.06 -19.86 -3.80
C TYR A 84 7.12 -20.85 -4.51
N LEU A 85 6.64 -20.50 -5.71
CA LEU A 85 5.83 -21.40 -6.53
C LEU A 85 6.69 -22.38 -7.34
N LYS A 86 7.95 -22.09 -7.64
CA LYS A 86 8.82 -23.02 -8.38
C LYS A 86 9.49 -24.05 -7.47
N ASP A 87 9.94 -23.64 -6.29
CA ASP A 87 10.72 -24.47 -5.39
C ASP A 87 9.83 -25.15 -4.31
N PRO A 88 9.75 -26.49 -4.27
CA PRO A 88 8.90 -27.21 -3.33
C PRO A 88 9.38 -27.10 -1.87
N GLU A 89 10.68 -26.95 -1.62
CA GLU A 89 11.22 -26.84 -0.25
C GLU A 89 10.91 -25.47 0.34
N LEU A 90 11.19 -24.40 -0.42
CA LEU A 90 10.87 -23.03 -0.03
C LEU A 90 9.35 -22.85 0.17
N ARG A 91 8.54 -23.51 -0.67
CA ARG A 91 7.08 -23.50 -0.54
C ARG A 91 6.63 -24.08 0.80
N LYS A 92 7.15 -25.26 1.17
CA LYS A 92 6.80 -25.93 2.43
C LYS A 92 7.24 -25.09 3.64
N ALA A 93 8.48 -24.61 3.64
CA ALA A 93 9.01 -23.76 4.71
C ALA A 93 8.16 -22.49 4.90
N ARG A 94 7.79 -21.81 3.80
CA ARG A 94 6.97 -20.61 3.86
C ARG A 94 5.54 -20.89 4.30
N LYS A 95 4.96 -22.03 3.89
CA LYS A 95 3.62 -22.45 4.33
C LYS A 95 3.58 -22.68 5.84
N ILE A 96 4.57 -23.34 6.41
CA ILE A 96 4.69 -23.56 7.86
C ILE A 96 4.74 -22.22 8.59
N TYR A 97 5.64 -21.33 8.14
CA TYR A 97 5.79 -20.00 8.72
C TYR A 97 4.48 -19.18 8.72
N GLU A 98 3.69 -19.23 7.63
CA GLU A 98 2.44 -18.48 7.50
C GLU A 98 1.23 -19.11 8.20
N THR A 99 1.30 -20.41 8.50
CA THR A 99 0.24 -21.14 9.22
C THR A 99 0.45 -21.06 10.73
N ASP A 100 1.66 -20.71 11.17
CA ASP A 100 1.99 -20.46 12.58
C ASP A 100 1.11 -19.34 13.17
N GLU A 101 0.35 -19.71 14.19
CA GLU A 101 -0.58 -18.82 14.90
C GLU A 101 0.11 -17.63 15.56
N ARG A 102 1.35 -17.82 16.04
CA ARG A 102 2.13 -16.77 16.68
C ARG A 102 2.51 -15.69 15.68
N ASN A 103 2.98 -16.09 14.49
CA ASN A 103 3.32 -15.15 13.43
C ASN A 103 2.08 -14.41 12.91
N ARG A 104 0.93 -15.09 12.85
CA ARG A 104 -0.34 -14.47 12.47
C ARG A 104 -0.78 -13.41 13.49
N LEU A 105 -0.70 -13.71 14.78
CA LEU A 105 -1.02 -12.77 15.85
C LEU A 105 -0.08 -11.57 15.87
N LEU A 106 1.23 -11.79 15.70
CA LEU A 106 2.21 -10.71 15.56
C LEU A 106 1.87 -9.81 14.37
N GLY A 107 1.57 -10.38 13.21
CA GLY A 107 1.16 -9.62 12.03
C GLY A 107 -0.07 -8.74 12.28
N LEU A 108 -1.12 -9.29 12.89
CA LEU A 108 -2.34 -8.55 13.23
C LEU A 108 -2.08 -7.39 14.20
N ARG A 109 -1.29 -7.63 15.26
CA ARG A 109 -0.93 -6.60 16.23
C ARG A 109 -0.07 -5.50 15.60
N CYS A 110 0.91 -5.87 14.76
CA CYS A 110 1.71 -4.90 14.02
C CYS A 110 0.84 -4.02 13.12
N TRP A 111 -0.09 -4.60 12.35
CA TRP A 111 -1.02 -3.82 11.52
C TRP A 111 -1.90 -2.87 12.35
N ALA A 112 -2.38 -3.33 13.51
CA ALA A 112 -3.16 -2.49 14.43
C ALA A 112 -2.33 -1.33 14.98
N TYR A 113 -1.14 -1.59 15.53
CA TYR A 113 -0.26 -0.56 16.08
C TYR A 113 0.16 0.45 15.01
N THR A 114 0.55 -0.01 13.82
CA THR A 114 0.87 0.89 12.71
C THR A 114 -0.32 1.76 12.34
N GLY A 115 -1.53 1.20 12.29
CA GLY A 115 -2.75 1.96 12.01
C GLY A 115 -2.99 3.09 13.02
N TYR A 116 -2.90 2.78 14.32
CA TYR A 116 -3.05 3.79 15.37
C TYR A 116 -1.95 4.86 15.31
N THR A 117 -0.70 4.46 15.13
CA THR A 117 0.44 5.39 15.02
C THR A 117 0.29 6.33 13.83
N VAL A 118 -0.10 5.82 12.65
CA VAL A 118 -0.34 6.65 11.46
C VAL A 118 -1.48 7.64 11.69
N MET A 119 -2.55 7.24 12.38
CA MET A 119 -3.65 8.15 12.72
C MET A 119 -3.18 9.30 13.62
N ILE A 120 -2.35 9.01 14.62
CA ILE A 120 -1.76 10.04 15.51
C ILE A 120 -0.85 10.98 14.71
N LEU A 121 0.03 10.43 13.86
CA LEU A 121 0.92 11.24 13.02
C LEU A 121 0.16 12.12 12.04
N LEU A 122 -0.91 11.62 11.42
CA LEU A 122 -1.78 12.41 10.56
C LEU A 122 -2.43 13.56 11.33
N TYR A 123 -2.91 13.32 12.55
CA TYR A 123 -3.50 14.37 13.38
C TYR A 123 -2.47 15.45 13.76
N ILE A 124 -1.26 15.06 14.15
CA ILE A 124 -0.16 16.01 14.37
C ILE A 124 0.11 16.84 13.10
N GLY A 125 0.12 16.19 11.93
CA GLY A 125 0.25 16.87 10.64
C GLY A 125 -0.87 17.88 10.36
N ILE A 126 -2.12 17.57 10.75
CA ILE A 126 -3.26 18.50 10.64
C ILE A 126 -3.05 19.73 11.54
N LEU A 127 -2.62 19.53 12.79
CA LEU A 127 -2.35 20.63 13.72
C LEU A 127 -1.25 21.55 13.20
N VAL A 128 -0.15 21.00 12.70
CA VAL A 128 0.96 21.79 12.15
C VAL A 128 0.56 22.48 10.84
N SER A 129 -0.10 21.76 9.92
CA SER A 129 -0.48 22.31 8.62
C SER A 129 -1.51 23.44 8.71
N GLY A 130 -2.32 23.50 9.77
CA GLY A 130 -3.23 24.61 10.04
C GLY A 130 -2.53 25.99 10.12
N PHE A 131 -1.26 26.01 10.50
CA PHE A 131 -0.44 27.24 10.54
C PHE A 131 0.30 27.53 9.24
N ILE A 132 0.41 26.55 8.34
CA ILE A 132 1.21 26.67 7.11
C ILE A 132 0.30 26.98 5.92
N SER A 133 -0.73 26.16 5.69
CA SER A 133 -1.59 26.29 4.52
C SER A 133 -2.95 25.64 4.78
N LEU A 134 -4.00 26.41 4.55
CA LEU A 134 -5.38 25.94 4.65
C LEU A 134 -5.66 24.79 3.67
N THR A 135 -5.00 24.78 2.51
CA THR A 135 -5.12 23.70 1.52
C THR A 135 -4.55 22.40 2.06
N VAL A 136 -3.34 22.43 2.65
CA VAL A 136 -2.69 21.25 3.23
C VAL A 136 -3.48 20.72 4.42
N SER A 137 -4.01 21.62 5.26
CA SER A 137 -4.88 21.21 6.38
C SER A 137 -6.15 20.51 5.90
N ARG A 138 -6.84 21.08 4.90
CA ARG A 138 -8.05 20.47 4.31
C ARG A 138 -7.78 19.13 3.64
N THR A 139 -6.66 18.97 2.93
CA THR A 139 -6.32 17.69 2.31
C THR A 139 -6.00 16.62 3.37
N LEU A 140 -5.23 16.95 4.40
CA LEU A 140 -4.96 16.02 5.51
C LEU A 140 -6.22 15.66 6.30
N MET A 141 -7.13 16.60 6.53
CA MET A 141 -8.45 16.34 7.13
C MET A 141 -9.30 15.39 6.27
N ALA A 142 -9.29 15.55 4.94
CA ALA A 142 -9.98 14.62 4.05
C ALA A 142 -9.35 13.21 4.11
N VAL A 143 -8.02 13.12 4.16
CA VAL A 143 -7.31 11.84 4.24
C VAL A 143 -7.62 11.11 5.55
N ILE A 144 -7.58 11.78 6.71
CA ILE A 144 -7.91 11.14 7.99
C ILE A 144 -9.38 10.72 8.06
N ALA A 145 -10.30 11.51 7.49
CA ALA A 145 -11.71 11.15 7.41
C ALA A 145 -11.92 9.90 6.54
N CYS A 146 -11.32 9.86 5.35
CA CYS A 146 -11.35 8.68 4.47
C CYS A 146 -10.76 7.44 5.18
N TYR A 147 -9.64 7.59 5.87
CA TYR A 147 -9.03 6.52 6.66
C TYR A 147 -10.01 5.97 7.71
N GLY A 148 -10.68 6.85 8.46
CA GLY A 148 -11.68 6.47 9.45
C GLY A 148 -12.88 5.72 8.84
N VAL A 149 -13.41 6.20 7.71
CA VAL A 149 -14.51 5.54 6.99
C VAL A 149 -14.09 4.14 6.51
N ILE A 150 -12.90 4.02 5.93
CA ILE A 150 -12.35 2.73 5.48
C ILE A 150 -12.21 1.77 6.66
N LEU A 151 -11.71 2.23 7.81
CA LEU A 151 -11.61 1.43 9.02
C LEU A 151 -12.98 0.92 9.48
N VAL A 152 -14.01 1.79 9.49
CA VAL A 152 -15.38 1.41 9.86
C VAL A 152 -15.96 0.39 8.88
N ILE A 153 -15.73 0.56 7.57
CA ILE A 153 -16.17 -0.40 6.55
C ILE A 153 -15.50 -1.76 6.78
N PHE A 154 -14.18 -1.81 6.93
CA PHE A 154 -13.47 -3.07 7.17
C PHE A 154 -13.90 -3.72 8.48
N ARG A 155 -14.10 -2.94 9.55
CA ARG A 155 -14.63 -3.45 10.82
C ARG A 155 -15.99 -4.10 10.62
N ARG A 156 -16.94 -3.43 9.96
CA ARG A 156 -18.28 -3.97 9.69
C ARG A 156 -18.24 -5.21 8.80
N MET A 157 -17.37 -5.22 7.79
CA MET A 157 -17.20 -6.38 6.91
C MET A 157 -16.65 -7.59 7.66
N LEU A 158 -15.65 -7.40 8.53
CA LEU A 158 -15.07 -8.48 9.33
C LEU A 158 -16.05 -8.98 10.40
N GLN A 159 -16.81 -8.09 11.04
CA GLN A 159 -17.87 -8.47 11.98
C GLN A 159 -18.99 -9.31 11.36
N LYS A 160 -19.26 -9.15 10.06
CA LYS A 160 -20.24 -9.97 9.35
C LYS A 160 -19.67 -11.32 8.86
N ALA A 161 -18.35 -11.43 8.77
CA ALA A 161 -17.67 -12.59 8.20
C ALA A 161 -17.13 -13.55 9.28
N MET A 162 -17.01 -13.08 10.52
CA MET A 162 -16.73 -13.87 11.73
C MET A 162 -18.03 -14.14 12.46
#